data_AF-A0A183U5F9-F1
#
_entry.id   AF-A0A183U5F9-F1
#
_cell.length_a   1.000
_cell.length_b   1.000
_cell.length_c   1.000
_cell.angle_alpha   90.00
_cell.angle_beta   90.00
_cell.angle_gamma   90.00
#
_symmetry.space_group_name_H-M   'P 1'
#
loop_
_entity.id
_entity.type
_entity.pdbx_description
1 polymer ?
#
loop_
_entity_poly.entity_id
_entity_poly.type
_entity_poly.pdbx_seq_one_letter_code
_entity_poly.pdbx_strand_id
1 'polypeptide(L)'
;MNWVELYGGGTLGVMLNFLAWVGYTAALLLGATVFTHYIAPQAIGSGIPEMKTILRGVMLKEYLSLRTLVSKMVGLTLAIGSGLPIGKEGPFAHVGSIVANLFSRLARSFQPIYANESRNCELLAAGCAVGVACTFSAPVGGELPFCNGFVILPC
;
A
#
# COMPACT_ATOMS: atom_id res chain seq x y z
N MET A 1 -11.02 6.09 -38.72
CA MET A 1 -12.36 6.44 -38.20
C MET A 1 -12.15 6.94 -36.78
N ASN A 2 -11.77 8.21 -36.64
CA ASN A 2 -11.26 8.76 -35.40
C ASN A 2 -12.42 9.30 -34.55
N TRP A 3 -12.42 9.00 -33.25
CA TRP A 3 -13.36 9.55 -32.25
C TRP A 3 -13.39 11.09 -32.19
N VAL A 4 -12.47 11.75 -32.88
CA VAL A 4 -12.30 13.20 -32.97
C VAL A 4 -13.23 13.84 -34.02
N GLU A 5 -13.70 13.12 -35.04
CA GLU A 5 -14.56 13.69 -36.10
C GLU A 5 -16.07 13.58 -35.83
N LEU A 6 -16.52 12.69 -34.93
CA LEU A 6 -17.92 12.61 -34.50
C LEU A 6 -18.30 13.68 -33.46
N TYR A 7 -17.31 14.32 -32.83
CA TYR A 7 -17.47 15.48 -31.96
C TYR A 7 -17.18 16.77 -32.76
N GLY A 8 -18.10 17.13 -33.66
CA GLY A 8 -18.00 18.38 -34.42
C GLY A 8 -17.80 19.60 -33.51
N GLY A 9 -16.66 20.28 -33.66
CA GLY A 9 -16.43 21.73 -33.58
C GLY A 9 -17.06 22.60 -32.47
N GLY A 10 -17.60 22.06 -31.37
CA GLY A 10 -18.34 22.82 -30.36
C GLY A 10 -17.90 22.59 -28.92
N THR A 11 -18.05 23.62 -28.07
CA THR A 11 -17.79 23.59 -26.61
C THR A 11 -18.40 22.37 -25.91
N LEU A 12 -19.55 21.89 -26.38
CA LEU A 12 -20.25 20.71 -25.86
C LEU A 12 -19.45 19.41 -26.00
N GLY A 13 -18.67 19.26 -27.08
CA GLY A 13 -17.83 18.07 -27.29
C GLY A 13 -16.63 18.00 -26.36
N VAL A 14 -16.06 19.16 -26.03
CA VAL A 14 -15.01 19.28 -25.00
C VAL A 14 -15.57 18.94 -23.62
N MET A 15 -16.78 19.43 -23.29
CA MET A 15 -17.44 19.11 -22.02
C MET A 15 -17.75 17.61 -21.88
N LEU A 16 -18.23 16.96 -22.94
CA LEU A 16 -18.53 15.52 -22.91
C LEU A 16 -17.26 14.65 -22.80
N ASN A 17 -16.16 15.02 -23.46
CA ASN A 17 -14.88 14.34 -23.27
C ASN A 17 -14.35 14.48 -21.84
N PHE A 18 -14.48 15.67 -21.24
CA PHE A 18 -14.11 15.90 -19.85
C PHE A 18 -14.96 15.06 -18.89
N LEU A 19 -16.29 15.00 -19.10
CA LEU A 19 -17.19 14.17 -18.31
C LEU A 19 -16.90 12.68 -18.46
N ALA A 20 -16.57 12.21 -19.67
CA ALA A 20 -16.19 10.81 -19.90
C ALA A 20 -14.88 10.46 -19.17
N TRP A 21 -13.90 11.36 -19.18
CA TRP A 21 -12.63 11.18 -18.46
C TRP A 21 -12.85 11.14 -16.93
N VAL A 22 -13.62 12.08 -16.38
CA VAL A 22 -13.97 12.10 -14.95
C VAL A 22 -14.81 10.88 -14.56
N GLY A 23 -15.76 10.48 -15.41
CA GLY A 23 -16.59 9.30 -15.18
C GLY A 23 -15.78 8.02 -15.16
N TYR A 24 -14.80 7.88 -16.06
CA TYR A 24 -13.89 6.74 -16.10
C TYR A 24 -13.03 6.64 -14.84
N THR A 25 -12.42 7.75 -14.39
CA THR A 25 -11.60 7.76 -13.17
C THR A 25 -12.42 7.47 -11.92
N ALA A 26 -13.62 8.06 -11.81
CA ALA A 26 -14.54 7.80 -10.71
C ALA A 26 -15.03 6.34 -10.66
N ALA A 27 -15.38 5.75 -11.81
CA ALA A 27 -15.84 4.37 -11.88
C ALA A 27 -14.76 3.37 -11.43
N LEU A 28 -13.50 3.59 -11.85
CA LEU A 28 -12.37 2.77 -11.44
C LEU A 28 -12.09 2.87 -9.93
N LEU A 29 -12.12 4.08 -9.38
CA LEU A 29 -11.91 4.31 -7.95
C LEU A 29 -13.03 3.70 -7.11
N LEU A 30 -14.29 3.85 -7.52
CA LEU A 30 -15.44 3.23 -6.84
C LEU A 30 -15.37 1.70 -6.91
N GLY A 31 -14.99 1.13 -8.06
CA GLY A 31 -14.76 -0.31 -8.17
C GLY A 31 -13.67 -0.80 -7.22
N ALA A 32 -12.56 -0.08 -7.14
CA ALA A 32 -11.44 -0.41 -6.25
C ALA A 32 -11.83 -0.32 -4.76
N THR A 33 -12.52 0.75 -4.35
CA THR A 33 -12.95 0.94 -2.95
C THR A 33 -13.99 -0.09 -2.54
N VAL A 34 -14.97 -0.38 -3.40
CA VAL A 34 -15.97 -1.41 -3.16
C VAL A 34 -15.31 -2.79 -3.02
N PHE A 35 -14.40 -3.15 -3.92
CA PHE A 35 -13.68 -4.42 -3.88
C PHE A 35 -12.84 -4.59 -2.60
N THR A 36 -12.11 -3.54 -2.21
CA THR A 36 -11.30 -3.54 -0.99
C THR A 36 -12.16 -3.61 0.27
N HIS A 37 -13.29 -2.92 0.30
CA HIS A 37 -14.24 -2.95 1.41
C HIS A 37 -14.89 -4.33 1.59
N TYR A 38 -15.18 -5.05 0.51
CA TYR A 38 -15.76 -6.41 0.58
C TYR A 38 -14.76 -7.48 1.04
N ILE A 39 -13.47 -7.36 0.68
CA ILE A 39 -12.47 -8.39 0.99
C ILE A 39 -11.92 -8.26 2.40
N ALA A 40 -11.57 -7.04 2.81
CA ALA A 40 -11.02 -6.79 4.13
C ALA A 40 -11.18 -5.30 4.48
N PRO A 41 -12.16 -4.91 5.31
CA PRO A 41 -12.30 -3.52 5.76
C PRO A 41 -11.07 -3.03 6.56
N GLN A 42 -10.27 -3.97 7.09
CA GLN A 42 -9.01 -3.69 7.76
C GLN A 42 -7.91 -3.16 6.81
N ALA A 43 -8.05 -3.32 5.50
CA ALA A 43 -7.07 -2.80 4.54
C ALA A 43 -7.24 -1.30 4.23
N ILE A 44 -8.28 -0.66 4.78
CA ILE A 44 -8.59 0.74 4.53
C ILE A 44 -7.53 1.64 5.18
N GLY A 45 -6.98 2.56 4.39
CA GLY A 45 -6.01 3.55 4.84
C GLY A 45 -4.54 3.16 4.67
N SER A 46 -3.67 4.00 5.24
CA SER A 46 -2.22 3.96 5.02
C SER A 46 -1.54 2.75 5.65
N GLY A 47 -1.91 2.39 6.89
CA GLY A 47 -1.30 1.30 7.67
C GLY A 47 -0.03 1.66 8.43
N ILE A 48 0.49 2.88 8.27
CA ILE A 48 1.56 3.44 9.10
C ILE A 48 1.20 3.48 10.61
N PRO A 49 0.02 3.99 11.05
CA PRO A 49 -0.29 4.05 12.49
C PRO A 49 -0.34 2.66 13.12
N GLU A 50 -0.90 1.68 12.41
CA GLU A 50 -0.95 0.27 12.82
C GLU A 50 0.45 -0.35 12.87
N MET A 51 1.35 0.02 11.94
CA MET A 51 2.74 -0.44 12.00
C MET A 51 3.47 0.10 13.23
N LYS A 52 3.20 1.36 13.60
CA LYS A 52 3.77 1.98 14.80
C LYS A 52 3.28 1.31 16.08
N THR A 53 2.04 0.81 16.11
CA THR A 53 1.52 0.05 17.26
C THR A 53 2.10 -1.38 17.31
N ILE A 54 2.28 -2.03 16.17
CA ILE A 54 2.94 -3.35 16.08
C ILE A 54 4.40 -3.28 16.56
N LEU A 55 5.16 -2.27 16.15
CA LEU A 55 6.54 -2.07 16.61
C LEU A 55 6.65 -1.77 18.10
N ARG A 56 5.59 -1.24 18.72
CA ARG A 56 5.48 -1.03 20.18
C ARG A 56 5.12 -2.31 20.94
N GLY A 57 4.92 -3.43 20.25
CA GLY A 57 4.64 -4.75 20.85
C GLY A 57 3.17 -5.17 20.85
N VAL A 58 2.27 -4.38 20.25
CA VAL A 58 0.86 -4.77 20.12
C VAL A 58 0.64 -5.47 18.78
N MET A 59 0.68 -6.79 18.78
CA MET A 59 0.57 -7.60 17.55
C MET A 59 -0.89 -7.78 17.10
N LEU A 60 -1.32 -7.05 16.07
CA LEU A 60 -2.63 -7.25 15.41
C LEU A 60 -2.54 -8.31 14.30
N LYS A 61 -2.85 -9.57 14.63
CA LYS A 61 -2.79 -10.71 13.67
C LYS A 61 -3.68 -10.54 12.43
N GLU A 62 -4.80 -9.83 12.54
CA GLU A 62 -5.73 -9.63 11.41
C GLU A 62 -5.19 -8.63 10.37
N TYR A 63 -4.33 -7.70 10.80
CA TYR A 63 -3.78 -6.65 9.95
C TYR A 63 -2.68 -7.17 9.00
N LEU A 64 -1.94 -8.20 9.43
CA LEU A 64 -0.86 -8.88 8.68
C LEU A 64 -1.33 -10.08 7.84
N SER A 65 -2.61 -10.12 7.45
CA SER A 65 -3.14 -11.22 6.65
C SER A 65 -2.75 -11.10 5.17
N LEU A 66 -2.49 -12.22 4.48
CA LEU A 66 -2.23 -12.22 3.03
C LEU A 66 -3.43 -11.69 2.22
N ARG A 67 -4.64 -11.76 2.77
CA ARG A 67 -5.84 -11.21 2.14
C ARG A 67 -5.81 -9.68 2.07
N THR A 68 -5.31 -9.02 3.13
CA THR A 68 -5.18 -7.56 3.15
C THR A 68 -4.08 -7.09 2.20
N LEU A 69 -3.02 -7.87 2.02
CA LEU A 69 -1.98 -7.61 1.02
C LEU A 69 -2.55 -7.55 -0.40
N VAL A 70 -3.29 -8.60 -0.80
CA VAL A 70 -3.83 -8.71 -2.16
C VAL A 70 -4.85 -7.60 -2.43
N SER A 71 -5.74 -7.31 -1.47
CA SER A 71 -6.70 -6.22 -1.63
C SER A 71 -6.02 -4.86 -1.79
N LYS A 72 -4.96 -4.57 -1.00
CA LYS A 72 -4.21 -3.31 -1.07
C LYS A 72 -3.45 -3.16 -2.39
N MET A 73 -2.83 -4.23 -2.89
CA MET A 73 -2.12 -4.21 -4.18
C MET A 73 -3.07 -3.91 -5.33
N VAL A 74 -4.21 -4.62 -5.40
CA VAL A 74 -5.22 -4.39 -6.44
C VAL A 74 -5.81 -2.99 -6.34
N GLY A 75 -6.17 -2.54 -5.13
CA GLY A 75 -6.69 -1.20 -4.90
C GLY A 75 -5.70 -0.11 -5.32
N LEU A 76 -4.42 -0.27 -5.00
CA LEU A 76 -3.37 0.69 -5.37
C LEU A 76 -3.10 0.71 -6.87
N THR A 77 -3.09 -0.44 -7.55
CA THR A 77 -2.94 -0.49 -9.01
C THR A 77 -4.10 0.21 -9.73
N LEU A 78 -5.33 -0.01 -9.28
CA LEU A 78 -6.51 0.67 -9.83
C LEU A 78 -6.51 2.18 -9.53
N ALA A 79 -6.08 2.57 -8.33
CA ALA A 79 -5.91 3.98 -7.96
C ALA A 79 -4.87 4.70 -8.83
N ILE A 80 -3.69 4.09 -9.06
CA ILE A 80 -2.67 4.64 -9.95
C ILE A 80 -3.17 4.66 -11.40
N GLY A 81 -3.90 3.63 -11.84
CA GLY A 81 -4.52 3.59 -13.17
C GLY A 81 -5.57 4.69 -13.40
N SER A 82 -6.18 5.21 -12.33
CA SER A 82 -7.11 6.35 -12.41
C SER A 82 -6.44 7.72 -12.50
N GLY A 83 -5.11 7.79 -12.34
CA GLY A 83 -4.35 9.05 -12.43
C GLY A 83 -4.52 9.99 -11.22
N LEU A 84 -5.06 9.49 -10.10
CA LEU A 84 -5.26 10.27 -8.89
C LEU A 84 -3.92 10.48 -8.15
N PRO A 85 -3.60 11.70 -7.67
CA PRO A 85 -2.38 11.96 -6.90
C PRO A 85 -2.51 11.39 -5.48
N ILE A 86 -2.35 10.07 -5.34
CA ILE A 86 -2.38 9.36 -4.05
C ILE A 86 -0.94 9.06 -3.60
N GLY A 87 -0.65 9.36 -2.34
CA GLY A 87 0.62 8.98 -1.71
C GLY A 87 0.75 7.47 -1.56
N LYS A 88 1.72 6.87 -2.27
CA LYS A 88 1.97 5.42 -2.26
C LYS A 88 2.87 4.94 -1.13
N GLU A 89 3.52 5.85 -0.41
CA GLU A 89 4.53 5.52 0.62
C GLU A 89 4.00 4.65 1.76
N GLY A 90 2.85 5.04 2.33
CA GLY A 90 2.20 4.30 3.41
C GLY A 90 1.79 2.87 3.06
N PRO A 91 1.03 2.62 1.97
CA PRO A 91 0.66 1.27 1.59
C PRO A 91 1.86 0.39 1.22
N PHE A 92 2.92 0.94 0.62
CA PHE A 92 4.14 0.16 0.33
C PHE A 92 4.93 -0.24 1.58
N ALA A 93 5.02 0.63 2.60
CA ALA A 93 5.61 0.26 3.89
C ALA A 93 4.83 -0.91 4.54
N HIS A 94 3.50 -0.84 4.50
CA HIS A 94 2.63 -1.91 5.00
C HIS A 94 2.81 -3.23 4.24
N VAL A 95 2.85 -3.17 2.90
CA VAL A 95 3.10 -4.34 2.04
C VAL A 95 4.42 -5.03 2.41
N GLY A 96 5.50 -4.26 2.60
CA GLY A 96 6.81 -4.77 3.00
C GLY A 96 6.78 -5.52 4.34
N SER A 97 6.02 -5.00 5.31
CA SER A 97 5.86 -5.66 6.62
C SER A 97 5.13 -7.01 6.54
N ILE A 98 4.13 -7.15 5.66
CA ILE A 98 3.38 -8.41 5.49
C ILE A 98 4.31 -9.46 4.88
N VAL A 99 5.12 -9.07 3.89
CA VAL A 99 6.12 -9.94 3.26
C VAL A 99 7.16 -10.38 4.28
N ALA A 100 7.66 -9.47 5.11
CA ALA A 100 8.54 -9.81 6.23
C ALA A 100 7.90 -10.80 7.19
N ASN A 101 6.65 -10.59 7.61
CA ASN A 101 5.94 -11.53 8.49
C ASN A 101 5.71 -12.92 7.84
N LEU A 102 5.50 -12.99 6.52
CA LEU A 102 5.45 -14.26 5.81
C LEU A 102 6.81 -14.97 5.83
N PHE A 103 7.90 -14.22 5.63
CA PHE A 103 9.25 -14.74 5.71
C PHE A 103 9.60 -15.22 7.13
N SER A 104 9.22 -14.46 8.17
CA SER A 104 9.31 -14.89 9.58
C SER A 104 8.57 -16.21 9.83
N ARG A 105 7.37 -16.39 9.25
CA ARG A 105 6.59 -17.63 9.38
C ARG A 105 7.30 -18.82 8.72
N LEU A 106 7.84 -18.63 7.53
CA LEU A 106 8.64 -19.64 6.82
C LEU A 106 9.88 -20.00 7.64
N ALA A 107 10.64 -19.01 8.09
CA ALA A 107 11.85 -19.22 8.90
C ALA A 107 11.57 -20.00 10.19
N ARG A 108 10.47 -19.70 10.89
CA ARG A 108 10.03 -20.45 12.08
C ARG A 108 9.64 -21.90 11.76
N SER A 109 9.10 -22.17 10.57
CA SER A 109 8.77 -23.53 10.15
C SER A 109 10.01 -24.39 9.91
N PHE A 110 11.12 -23.79 9.47
CA PHE A 110 12.39 -24.50 9.24
C PHE A 110 13.25 -24.61 10.50
N GLN A 111 13.24 -23.60 11.37
CA GLN A 111 14.06 -23.56 12.58
C GLN A 111 13.25 -23.00 13.76
N PRO A 112 12.74 -23.87 14.67
CA PRO A 112 11.93 -23.44 15.81
C PRO A 112 12.68 -22.56 16.83
N ILE A 113 14.02 -22.46 16.71
CA ILE A 113 14.89 -21.61 17.54
C ILE A 113 14.69 -20.11 17.23
N TYR A 114 14.14 -19.76 16.06
CA TYR A 114 13.90 -18.36 15.63
C TYR A 114 12.58 -17.75 16.14
N ALA A 115 12.02 -18.27 17.24
CA ALA A 115 10.74 -17.83 17.81
C ALA A 115 10.84 -16.58 18.71
N ASN A 116 11.98 -15.87 18.73
CA ASN A 116 12.14 -14.66 19.53
C ASN A 116 11.34 -13.49 18.95
N GLU A 117 10.44 -12.92 19.74
CA GLU A 117 9.59 -11.79 19.37
C GLU A 117 10.42 -10.56 18.93
N SER A 118 11.55 -10.30 19.62
CA SER A 118 12.47 -9.21 19.27
C SER A 118 13.01 -9.32 17.84
N ARG A 119 13.36 -10.53 17.38
CA ARG A 119 13.84 -10.76 16.01
C ARG A 119 12.74 -10.60 14.96
N ASN A 120 11.50 -10.91 15.34
CA ASN A 120 10.35 -10.68 14.48
C ASN A 120 10.13 -9.17 14.28
N CYS A 121 10.13 -8.38 15.37
CA CYS A 121 10.03 -6.92 15.28
C CYS A 121 11.14 -6.29 14.41
N GLU A 122 12.39 -6.75 14.56
CA GLU A 122 13.50 -6.31 13.70
C GLU A 122 13.23 -6.62 12.22
N LEU A 123 12.70 -7.81 11.91
CA LEU A 123 12.37 -8.17 10.53
C LEU A 123 11.20 -7.36 9.97
N LEU A 124 10.17 -7.07 10.78
CA LEU A 124 9.08 -6.19 10.37
C LEU A 124 9.59 -4.76 10.08
N ALA A 125 10.47 -4.22 10.93
CA ALA A 125 11.09 -2.92 10.71
C ALA A 125 11.93 -2.88 9.42
N ALA A 126 12.75 -3.92 9.20
CA ALA A 126 13.51 -4.08 7.97
C ALA A 126 12.59 -4.19 6.73
N GLY A 127 11.49 -4.96 6.82
CA GLY A 127 10.51 -5.08 5.75
C GLY A 127 9.84 -3.74 5.39
N CYS A 128 9.51 -2.93 6.40
CA CYS A 128 8.97 -1.58 6.18
C CYS A 128 9.99 -0.69 5.47
N ALA A 129 11.24 -0.67 5.93
CA ALA A 129 12.31 0.12 5.34
C ALA A 129 12.54 -0.25 3.86
N VAL A 130 12.58 -1.54 3.54
CA VAL A 130 12.70 -2.05 2.16
C VAL A 130 11.52 -1.61 1.30
N GLY A 131 10.28 -1.72 1.81
CA GLY A 131 9.08 -1.28 1.07
C GLY A 131 9.10 0.21 0.71
N VAL A 132 9.57 1.05 1.62
CA VAL A 132 9.75 2.50 1.38
C VAL A 132 10.91 2.76 0.40
N ALA A 133 12.05 2.08 0.56
CA ALA A 133 13.19 2.19 -0.35
C ALA A 133 12.80 1.85 -1.80
N CYS A 134 12.01 0.79 -2.01
CA CYS A 134 11.47 0.43 -3.33
C CYS A 134 10.57 1.53 -3.90
N THR A 135 9.82 2.22 -3.04
CA THR A 135 8.90 3.29 -3.46
C THR A 135 9.65 4.49 -4.02
N PHE A 136 10.81 4.83 -3.46
CA PHE A 136 11.65 5.94 -3.89
C PHE A 136 12.76 5.55 -4.88
N SER A 137 12.95 4.24 -5.13
CA SER A 137 14.09 3.73 -5.92
C SER A 137 15.44 4.26 -5.41
N ALA A 138 15.52 4.55 -4.11
CA ALA A 138 16.68 5.13 -3.46
C ALA A 138 17.04 4.23 -2.27
N PRO A 139 18.06 3.35 -2.40
CA PRO A 139 18.47 2.48 -1.31
C PRO A 139 18.85 3.32 -0.09
N VAL A 140 19.76 4.30 -0.23
CA VAL A 140 20.22 5.14 0.89
C VAL A 140 19.11 6.07 1.45
N GLY A 141 18.22 6.57 0.60
CA GLY A 141 17.16 7.51 1.00
C GLY A 141 16.00 6.87 1.78
N GLY A 142 15.73 5.58 1.55
CA GLY A 142 14.67 4.84 2.24
C GLY A 142 15.06 4.37 3.65
N GLU A 143 16.35 4.14 3.90
CA GLU A 143 16.86 3.64 5.18
C GLU A 143 17.12 4.77 6.17
N LEU A 144 17.47 5.98 5.71
CA LEU A 144 17.68 7.15 6.60
C LEU A 144 16.48 7.47 7.51
N PRO A 145 15.22 7.54 7.05
CA PRO A 145 14.09 7.77 7.95
C PRO A 145 13.86 6.61 8.93
N PHE A 146 14.13 5.36 8.56
CA PHE A 146 13.87 4.22 9.46
C PHE A 146 15.04 3.91 10.41
N CYS A 147 16.29 4.00 9.95
CA CYS A 147 17.50 3.71 10.73
C CYS A 147 17.89 4.86 11.68
N ASN A 148 17.59 6.13 11.38
CA ASN A 148 17.80 7.24 12.33
C ASN A 148 16.66 7.41 13.34
N GLY A 149 15.70 6.48 13.37
CA GLY A 149 14.65 6.49 14.37
C GLY A 149 13.49 7.46 14.09
N PHE A 150 13.19 7.85 12.84
CA PHE A 150 11.98 8.64 12.57
C PHE A 150 10.68 7.83 12.80
N VAL A 151 10.75 6.50 12.86
CA VAL A 151 9.66 5.64 13.35
C VAL A 151 9.92 5.01 14.72
N ILE A 152 11.18 4.99 15.21
CA ILE A 152 11.57 4.41 16.51
C ILE A 152 11.68 5.47 17.63
N LEU A 153 11.80 6.78 17.34
CA LEU A 153 11.69 7.82 18.36
C LEU A 153 10.23 8.22 18.60
N PRO A 154 9.81 8.35 19.87
CA PRO A 154 8.56 8.99 20.21
C PRO A 154 8.72 10.49 19.99
N CYS A 155 8.10 11.02 18.94
CA CYS A 155 7.46 12.34 18.83
C CYS A 155 7.02 12.52 17.38
#